data_AF-A0A0C9SSI4-F1
#
_entry.id   AF-A0A0C9SSI4-F1
#
_cell.length_a   1.000
_cell.length_b   1.000
_cell.length_c   1.000
_cell.angle_alpha   90.00
_cell.angle_beta   90.00
_cell.angle_gamma   90.00
#
_symmetry.space_group_name_H-M   'P 1'
#
loop_
_entity.id
_entity.type
_entity.pdbx_description
1 polymer ?
#
loop_
_entity_poly.entity_id
_entity_poly.type
_entity_poly.pdbx_seq_one_letter_code
_entity_poly.pdbx_strand_id
1 'polypeptide(L)'
;LNMISRKPYEGLSRKLVLAFDVGTTYSGVSYSILDPGEVPKILGVSRYPAQEHVGGDSKIPSILYYDRQGAVRAIGAETSQPHIIEQAEEENWVKLEW
;
A
#
# COMPACT_ATOMS: atom_id res chain seq x y z
N LEU A 1 30.49 10.98 -7.31
CA LEU A 1 29.03 11.14 -7.48
C LEU A 1 28.59 12.30 -6.61
N ASN A 2 28.13 13.40 -7.21
CA ASN A 2 27.60 14.54 -6.45
C ASN A 2 26.29 14.10 -5.78
N MET A 3 26.26 14.02 -4.46
CA MET A 3 25.02 13.79 -3.72
C MET A 3 24.17 15.05 -3.84
N ILE A 4 23.08 14.99 -4.60
CA ILE A 4 22.08 16.04 -4.61
C ILE A 4 21.43 16.06 -3.23
N SER A 5 21.77 17.06 -2.42
CA SER A 5 21.11 17.27 -1.13
C SER A 5 19.70 17.81 -1.37
N ARG A 6 18.69 17.21 -0.70
CA ARG A 6 17.32 17.70 -0.76
C ARG A 6 17.25 19.06 -0.05
N LYS A 7 16.53 20.02 -0.65
CA LYS A 7 16.28 21.32 -0.03
C LYS A 7 15.20 21.21 1.06
N PRO A 8 15.23 22.10 2.07
CA PRO A 8 14.11 22.30 2.98
C PRO A 8 12.80 22.57 2.23
N TYR A 9 11.69 22.14 2.80
CA TYR A 9 10.37 22.44 2.26
C TYR A 9 9.99 23.91 2.52
N GLU A 10 9.71 24.66 1.45
CA GLU A 10 9.44 26.10 1.48
C GLU A 10 7.96 26.47 1.67
N GLY A 11 7.07 25.49 1.84
CA GLY A 11 5.64 25.77 2.02
C GLY A 11 5.33 26.40 3.38
N LEU A 12 4.23 27.15 3.45
CA LEU A 12 3.83 27.91 4.65
C LEU A 12 3.19 27.04 5.75
N SER A 13 2.81 25.80 5.45
CA SER A 13 2.11 24.92 6.37
C SER A 13 2.52 23.46 6.16
N ARG A 14 2.38 22.64 7.21
CA ARG A 14 2.62 21.20 7.17
C ARG A 14 1.78 20.53 6.08
N LYS A 15 2.38 19.58 5.34
CA LYS A 15 1.68 18.70 4.39
C LYS A 15 2.09 17.24 4.56
N LEU A 16 1.22 16.33 4.14
CA LEU A 16 1.53 14.92 3.95
C LEU A 16 1.59 14.64 2.45
N VAL A 17 2.67 14.03 1.99
CA VAL A 17 2.80 13.48 0.63
C VAL A 17 2.79 11.98 0.74
N LEU A 18 1.98 11.33 -0.10
CA LEU A 18 1.96 9.88 -0.30
C LEU A 18 2.40 9.58 -1.73
N ALA A 19 3.22 8.55 -1.90
CA ALA A 19 3.58 8.01 -3.20
C ALA A 19 3.21 6.53 -3.24
N PHE A 20 2.41 6.16 -4.23
CA PHE A 20 1.92 4.81 -4.46
C PHE A 20 2.69 4.21 -5.64
N ASP A 21 3.33 3.06 -5.40
CA ASP A 21 3.85 2.18 -6.43
C ASP A 21 2.83 1.07 -6.66
N VAL A 22 2.15 1.09 -7.81
CA VAL A 22 1.08 0.14 -8.15
C VAL A 22 1.63 -0.85 -9.15
N GLY A 23 2.13 -1.98 -8.64
CA GLY A 23 2.70 -3.05 -9.45
C GLY A 23 1.70 -4.18 -9.73
N THR A 24 2.04 -5.05 -10.68
CA THR A 24 1.22 -6.21 -11.05
C THR A 24 1.19 -7.27 -9.94
N THR A 25 2.34 -7.58 -9.32
CA THR A 25 2.43 -8.61 -8.27
C THR A 25 2.31 -8.03 -6.87
N TYR A 26 2.95 -6.88 -6.63
CA TYR A 26 2.96 -6.21 -5.34
C TYR A 26 2.82 -4.70 -5.55
N SER A 27 2.20 -4.04 -4.58
CA SER A 27 2.10 -2.59 -4.49
C SER A 27 2.75 -2.10 -3.20
N GLY A 28 3.18 -0.84 -3.17
CA GLY A 28 3.82 -0.22 -2.01
C GLY A 28 3.43 1.24 -1.84
N VAL A 29 3.58 1.74 -0.61
CA VAL A 29 3.37 3.15 -0.27
C VAL A 29 4.58 3.69 0.46
N SER A 30 5.00 4.88 0.09
CA SER A 30 5.89 5.71 0.90
C SER A 30 5.24 7.06 1.18
N TYR A 31 5.71 7.72 2.23
CA TYR A 31 5.19 9.01 2.64
C TYR A 31 6.29 9.96 3.08
N SER A 32 5.96 11.24 3.10
CA SER A 32 6.80 12.28 3.70
C SER A 32 5.92 13.32 4.39
N ILE A 33 6.27 13.67 5.62
CA ILE A 33 5.71 14.82 6.32
C ILE A 33 6.59 16.02 5.96
N LEU A 34 5.99 17.00 5.30
CA LEU A 34 6.64 18.22 4.86
C LEU A 34 6.42 19.31 5.91
N ASP A 35 7.39 19.46 6.82
CA ASP A 35 7.42 20.55 7.79
C ASP A 35 8.15 21.77 7.20
N PRO A 36 7.58 23.00 7.30
CA PRO A 36 8.23 24.21 6.80
C PRO A 36 9.64 24.38 7.36
N GLY A 37 10.63 24.57 6.49
CA GLY A 37 12.04 24.75 6.87
C GLY A 37 12.81 23.44 7.16
N GLU A 38 12.15 22.28 7.15
CA GLU A 38 12.79 20.98 7.34
C GLU A 38 13.07 20.29 6.00
N VAL A 39 14.17 19.53 5.94
CA VAL A 39 14.48 18.69 4.77
C VAL A 39 13.57 17.46 4.77
N PRO A 40 12.73 17.23 3.73
CA PRO A 40 11.82 16.11 3.70
C PRO A 40 12.53 14.75 3.79
N LYS A 41 12.00 13.86 4.64
CA LYS A 41 12.43 12.47 4.76
C LYS A 41 11.38 11.57 4.12
N ILE A 42 11.84 10.60 3.33
CA ILE A 42 10.99 9.57 2.73
C ILE A 42 10.91 8.41 3.71
N LEU A 43 9.70 8.02 4.07
CA LEU A 43 9.41 6.92 4.99
C LEU A 43 8.58 5.87 4.26
N GLY A 44 8.97 4.60 4.34
CA GLY A 44 8.19 3.50 3.79
C GLY A 44 7.05 3.11 4.71
N VAL A 45 5.94 2.64 4.14
CA VAL A 45 4.91 1.90 4.88
C VAL A 45 5.34 0.43 4.92
N SER A 46 5.58 -0.08 6.12
CA SER A 46 6.07 -1.46 6.36
C SER A 46 5.05 -2.35 7.06
N ARG A 47 3.84 -1.85 7.31
CA ARG A 47 2.79 -2.62 7.98
C ARG A 47 1.48 -2.43 7.22
N TYR A 48 1.03 -3.52 6.61
CA TYR A 48 -0.25 -3.61 5.94
C TYR A 48 -1.20 -4.53 6.74
N PRO A 49 -2.52 -4.33 6.65
CA PRO A 49 -3.50 -5.25 7.23
C PRO A 49 -3.29 -6.69 6.73
N ALA A 50 -3.56 -7.68 7.58
CA ALA A 50 -3.47 -9.12 7.26
C ALA A 50 -2.05 -9.61 6.87
N GLN A 51 -1.01 -8.85 7.23
CA GLN A 51 0.39 -9.13 6.91
C GLN A 51 1.28 -9.17 8.17
N GLU A 52 0.73 -9.56 9.32
CA GLU A 52 1.38 -9.45 10.65
C GLU A 52 2.68 -10.28 10.76
N HIS A 53 2.80 -11.34 9.97
CA HIS A 53 3.90 -12.32 10.05
C HIS A 53 5.06 -12.04 9.09
N VAL A 54 5.00 -11.00 8.25
CA VAL A 54 5.97 -10.79 7.15
C VAL A 54 7.14 -9.87 7.54
N GLY A 55 7.33 -9.62 8.84
CA GLY A 55 8.56 -9.01 9.36
C GLY A 55 8.87 -7.59 8.88
N GLY A 56 7.87 -6.84 8.40
CA GLY A 56 8.06 -5.45 7.95
C GLY A 56 8.28 -5.27 6.45
N ASP A 57 7.78 -6.18 5.61
CA ASP A 57 7.81 -6.00 4.16
C ASP A 57 7.11 -4.68 3.74
N SER A 58 7.76 -3.92 2.87
CA SER A 58 7.31 -2.59 2.43
C SER A 58 6.23 -2.63 1.35
N LYS A 59 5.76 -3.84 1.01
CA LYS A 59 4.81 -4.08 -0.08
C LYS A 59 3.69 -5.04 0.34
N ILE A 60 2.56 -4.91 -0.33
CA ILE A 60 1.35 -5.73 -0.19
C ILE A 60 1.06 -6.43 -1.53
N PRO A 61 0.55 -7.68 -1.55
CA PRO A 61 0.14 -8.32 -2.80
C PRO A 61 -0.87 -7.48 -3.58
N SER A 62 -0.76 -7.45 -4.91
CA SER A 62 -1.71 -6.76 -5.79
C SER A 62 -2.84 -7.69 -6.21
N ILE A 63 -3.59 -8.20 -5.23
CA ILE A 63 -4.68 -9.16 -5.43
C ILE A 63 -5.99 -8.55 -4.93
N LEU A 64 -7.08 -8.77 -5.67
CA LEU A 64 -8.42 -8.29 -5.33
C LEU A 64 -9.44 -9.42 -5.47
N TYR A 65 -10.46 -9.42 -4.63
CA TYR A 65 -11.72 -10.13 -4.89
C TYR A 65 -12.82 -9.13 -5.22
N TYR A 66 -13.61 -9.43 -6.24
CA TYR A 66 -14.83 -8.71 -6.60
C TYR A 66 -16.04 -9.63 -6.49
N ASP A 67 -17.19 -9.14 -6.04
CA ASP A 67 -18.42 -9.90 -6.22
C ASP A 67 -18.92 -9.85 -7.67
N ARG A 68 -20.03 -10.51 -7.95
CA ARG A 68 -20.65 -10.58 -9.29
C ARG A 68 -21.18 -9.24 -9.79
N GLN A 69 -21.35 -8.26 -8.91
CA GLN A 69 -21.75 -6.89 -9.27
C GLN A 69 -20.53 -5.98 -9.51
N GLY A 70 -19.30 -6.51 -9.33
CA GLY A 70 -18.06 -5.76 -9.48
C GLY A 70 -17.72 -4.92 -8.25
N ALA A 71 -18.34 -5.16 -7.09
CA ALA A 71 -17.95 -4.50 -5.85
C ALA A 71 -16.73 -5.22 -5.25
N VAL A 72 -15.75 -4.44 -4.76
CA VAL A 72 -14.55 -4.98 -4.09
C VAL A 72 -14.96 -5.60 -2.76
N ARG A 73 -14.44 -6.80 -2.49
CA ARG A 73 -14.74 -7.60 -1.29
C ARG A 73 -13.54 -7.89 -0.41
N ALA A 74 -12.36 -8.05 -1.00
CA ALA A 74 -11.11 -8.21 -0.27
C ALA A 74 -9.92 -7.71 -1.11
N ILE A 75 -8.88 -7.22 -0.45
CA ILE A 75 -7.74 -6.50 -1.03
C ILE A 75 -6.42 -6.96 -0.41
N GLY A 76 -5.43 -7.21 -1.25
CA GLY A 76 -4.06 -7.48 -0.84
C GLY A 76 -3.93 -8.74 0.02
N ALA A 77 -3.20 -8.66 1.14
CA ALA A 77 -2.89 -9.83 1.95
C ALA A 77 -4.13 -10.53 2.53
N GLU A 78 -5.24 -9.80 2.74
CA GLU A 78 -6.46 -10.38 3.28
C GLU A 78 -7.10 -11.40 2.33
N THR A 79 -6.87 -11.26 1.02
CA THR A 79 -7.34 -12.22 0.01
C THR A 79 -6.79 -13.64 0.20
N SER A 80 -5.70 -13.78 0.96
CA SER A 80 -5.07 -15.07 1.25
C SER A 80 -5.49 -15.64 2.62
N GLN A 81 -6.36 -14.96 3.37
CA GLN A 81 -6.84 -15.46 4.64
C GLN A 81 -7.84 -16.61 4.42
N PRO A 82 -7.75 -17.72 5.18
CA PRO A 82 -8.61 -18.89 4.98
C PRO A 82 -10.11 -18.57 4.95
N HIS A 83 -10.59 -17.73 5.88
CA HIS A 83 -12.01 -17.36 5.95
C HIS A 83 -12.47 -16.48 4.78
N ILE A 84 -11.56 -15.68 4.19
CA ILE A 84 -11.85 -14.87 3.01
C ILE A 84 -11.92 -15.75 1.77
N ILE A 85 -11.04 -16.76 1.68
CA ILE A 85 -11.07 -17.74 0.58
C ILE A 85 -12.38 -18.54 0.63
N GLU A 86 -12.76 -19.05 1.80
CA GLU A 86 -14.03 -19.77 2.00
C GLU A 86 -15.24 -18.90 1.62
N GLN A 87 -15.30 -17.66 2.10
CA GLN A 87 -16.38 -16.74 1.76
C GLN A 87 -16.40 -16.40 0.26
N ALA A 88 -15.24 -16.21 -0.37
CA ALA A 88 -15.14 -15.95 -1.80
C ALA A 88 -15.69 -17.12 -2.63
N GLU A 89 -15.47 -18.37 -2.19
CA GLU A 89 -16.02 -19.57 -2.82
C GLU A 89 -17.54 -19.64 -2.64
N GLU A 90 -18.05 -19.46 -1.41
CA GLU A 90 -19.49 -19.48 -1.10
C GLU A 90 -20.27 -18.41 -1.86
N GLU A 91 -19.77 -17.17 -1.86
CA GLU A 91 -20.41 -16.03 -2.49
C GLU A 91 -20.06 -15.86 -3.97
N ASN A 92 -19.27 -16.79 -4.54
CA ASN A 92 -18.88 -16.79 -5.94
C ASN A 92 -18.16 -15.49 -6.36
N TRP A 93 -17.24 -14.99 -5.54
CA TRP A 93 -16.39 -13.84 -5.87
C TRP A 93 -15.38 -14.20 -6.96
N VAL A 94 -14.99 -13.20 -7.74
CA VAL A 94 -13.99 -13.26 -8.81
C VAL A 94 -12.66 -12.78 -8.26
N LYS A 95 -11.64 -13.65 -8.29
CA LYS A 95 -10.26 -13.28 -7.97
C LYS A 95 -9.60 -12.57 -9.14
N LEU A 96 -8.99 -11.42 -8.89
CA LEU A 96 -8.14 -10.71 -9.82
C LEU A 96 -6.69 -10.79 -9.32
N GLU A 97 -5.86 -11.51 -10.08
CA GLU A 97 -4.41 -11.60 -9.93
C GLU A 97 -3.77 -11.69 -11.32
N TRP A 98 -2.51 -11.28 -11.45
CA TRP A 98 -1.73 -11.29 -12.70
C TRP A 98 -0.67 -12.39 -12.72
#